data_AF-A0A7S1X5N3-F1
#
_entry.id   AF-A0A7S1X5N3-F1
#
_cell.length_a   1.000
_cell.length_b   1.000
_cell.length_c   1.000
_cell.angle_alpha   90.00
_cell.angle_beta   90.00
_cell.angle_gamma   90.00
#
_symmetry.space_group_name_H-M   'P 1'
#
loop_
_entity.id
_entity.type
_entity.pdbx_description
1 polymer ?
#
loop_
_entity_poly.entity_id
_entity_poly.type
_entity_poly.pdbx_seq_one_letter_code
_entity_poly.pdbx_strand_id
1 'polypeptide(L)'
;SVSLRAKWEGTPIVLEAAEFLADEDSTKFWEYVHSVQTGGAFAGSGTCWSKTIGTASRNLSHDLTKMLRTFLSIRHYSAKLEMYRSMAQIPEDACCWTQMGSFI
;
A
#
# COMPACT_ATOMS: atom_id res chain seq x y z
N SER A 1 -20.47 23.03 5.57
CA SER A 1 -19.20 22.32 5.39
C SER A 1 -19.12 21.85 3.94
N VAL A 2 -17.93 21.86 3.34
CA VAL A 2 -17.70 21.35 1.97
C VAL A 2 -16.75 20.16 2.10
N SER A 3 -17.04 19.05 1.44
CA SER A 3 -16.22 17.84 1.45
C SER A 3 -15.86 17.41 0.02
N LEU A 4 -14.70 16.77 -0.13
CA LEU A 4 -14.21 16.20 -1.38
C LEU A 4 -14.21 14.68 -1.26
N ARG A 5 -14.73 13.98 -2.28
CA ARG A 5 -14.75 12.52 -2.35
C ARG A 5 -14.18 12.08 -3.69
N ALA A 6 -13.29 11.08 -3.66
CA ALA A 6 -12.82 10.42 -4.88
C ALA A 6 -13.94 9.59 -5.53
N LYS A 7 -13.80 9.30 -6.84
CA LYS A 7 -14.77 8.46 -7.57
C LYS A 7 -14.61 6.96 -7.30
N TRP A 8 -13.46 6.54 -6.79
CA TRP A 8 -13.13 5.15 -6.49
C TRP A 8 -13.32 4.83 -5.01
N GLU A 9 -13.33 3.53 -4.71
CA GLU A 9 -13.44 3.02 -3.36
C GLU A 9 -12.17 3.28 -2.54
N GLY A 10 -12.30 3.21 -1.22
CA GLY A 10 -11.16 3.40 -0.31
C GLY A 10 -10.05 2.37 -0.56
N THR A 11 -8.83 2.86 -0.74
CA THR A 11 -7.61 2.05 -0.91
C THR A 11 -6.98 1.64 0.43
N PRO A 12 -6.39 0.45 0.56
CA PRO A 12 -5.76 0.05 1.82
C PRO A 12 -4.52 0.90 2.17
N ILE A 13 -4.46 1.45 3.39
CA ILE A 13 -3.31 2.26 3.87
C ILE A 13 -1.99 1.50 3.81
N VAL A 14 -2.01 0.19 4.08
CA VAL A 14 -0.84 -0.71 4.00
C VAL A 14 -0.24 -0.69 2.58
N LEU A 15 -1.09 -0.72 1.55
CA LEU A 15 -0.63 -0.68 0.17
C LEU A 15 -0.12 0.71 -0.23
N GLU A 16 -0.75 1.79 0.25
CA GLU A 16 -0.23 3.14 -0.01
C GLU A 16 1.14 3.38 0.62
N ALA A 17 1.41 2.79 1.79
CA ALA A 17 2.73 2.85 2.39
C ALA A 17 3.76 2.03 1.60
N ALA A 18 3.34 0.89 1.01
CA ALA A 18 4.19 0.13 0.11
C ALA A 18 4.58 0.97 -1.11
N GLU A 19 3.62 1.66 -1.75
CA GLU A 19 3.91 2.55 -2.89
C GLU A 19 4.87 3.68 -2.54
N PHE A 20 4.72 4.30 -1.36
CA PHE A 20 5.67 5.30 -0.88
C PHE A 20 7.11 4.73 -0.80
N LEU A 21 7.26 3.54 -0.24
CA LEU A 21 8.56 2.90 -0.11
C LEU A 21 9.14 2.48 -1.46
N ALA A 22 8.30 2.10 -2.42
CA ALA A 22 8.73 1.74 -3.76
C ALA A 22 9.33 2.94 -4.51
N ASP A 23 8.77 4.14 -4.34
CA ASP A 23 9.30 5.37 -4.93
C ASP A 23 10.64 5.79 -4.29
N GLU A 24 10.88 5.43 -3.02
CA GLU A 24 12.15 5.68 -2.33
C GLU A 24 13.24 4.67 -2.72
N ASP A 25 12.95 3.37 -2.69
CA ASP A 25 13.88 2.29 -3.07
C ASP A 25 13.15 0.93 -3.16
N SER A 26 13.40 0.15 -4.23
CA SER A 26 12.77 -1.15 -4.44
C SER A 26 13.05 -2.18 -3.33
N THR A 27 14.22 -2.09 -2.69
CA THR A 27 14.60 -2.96 -1.56
C THR A 27 13.74 -2.67 -0.35
N LYS A 28 13.52 -1.38 -0.04
CA LYS A 28 12.65 -0.96 1.09
C LYS A 28 11.21 -1.44 0.90
N PHE A 29 10.72 -1.42 -0.34
CA PHE A 29 9.42 -2.01 -0.69
C PHE A 29 9.36 -3.51 -0.33
N TRP A 30 10.32 -4.31 -0.81
CA TRP A 30 10.30 -5.76 -0.57
C TRP A 30 10.49 -6.13 0.90
N GLU A 31 11.36 -5.41 1.62
CA GLU A 31 11.53 -5.57 3.07
C GLU A 31 10.23 -5.27 3.81
N TYR A 32 9.51 -4.23 3.41
CA TYR A 32 8.21 -3.89 3.98
C TYR A 32 7.16 -4.96 3.70
N VAL A 33 7.02 -5.42 2.45
CA VAL A 33 6.10 -6.51 2.08
C VAL A 33 6.36 -7.76 2.92
N HIS A 34 7.63 -8.15 3.08
CA HIS A 34 8.02 -9.28 3.92
C HIS A 34 7.65 -9.06 5.39
N SER A 35 7.86 -7.85 5.92
CA SER A 35 7.51 -7.52 7.31
C SER A 35 5.99 -7.51 7.56
N VAL A 36 5.20 -7.13 6.56
CA VAL A 36 3.73 -7.16 6.59
C VAL A 36 3.23 -8.60 6.57
N GLN A 37 3.81 -9.45 5.73
CA GLN A 37 3.44 -10.86 5.64
C GLN A 37 3.76 -11.64 6.93
N THR A 38 4.90 -11.36 7.55
CA THR A 38 5.35 -12.03 8.78
C THR A 38 4.76 -11.44 10.06
N GLY A 39 4.36 -10.17 10.04
CA GLY A 39 3.88 -9.41 11.21
C GLY A 39 2.43 -9.70 11.65
N GLY A 40 1.70 -10.55 10.93
CA GLY A 40 0.31 -10.90 11.25
C GLY A 40 -0.73 -9.85 10.83
N ALA A 41 -2.01 -10.18 11.02
CA ALA A 41 -3.13 -9.42 10.47
C ALA A 41 -3.19 -7.96 10.98
N PHE A 42 -3.34 -7.02 10.05
CA PHE A 42 -3.80 -5.65 10.28
C PHE A 42 -5.30 -5.64 10.63
N ALA A 43 -5.69 -6.36 11.68
CA ALA A 43 -7.07 -6.43 12.15
C ALA A 43 -7.40 -5.18 12.99
N GLY A 44 -8.38 -4.39 12.53
CA GLY A 44 -8.89 -3.17 13.18
C GLY A 44 -8.50 -1.86 12.48
N SER A 45 -9.43 -0.90 12.39
CA SER A 45 -9.24 0.37 11.66
C SER A 45 -8.21 1.29 12.32
N GLY A 46 -8.24 1.42 13.65
CA GLY A 46 -7.31 2.27 14.42
C GLY A 46 -5.91 1.66 14.60
N THR A 47 -5.82 0.33 14.61
CA THR A 47 -4.53 -0.39 14.69
C THR A 47 -3.80 -0.39 13.35
N CYS A 48 -4.53 -0.30 12.23
CA CYS A 48 -3.94 -0.37 10.90
C CYS A 48 -3.02 0.82 10.59
N TRP A 49 -3.41 2.05 10.93
CA TRP A 49 -2.60 3.26 10.67
C TRP A 49 -1.26 3.26 11.43
N SER A 50 -1.32 3.09 12.76
CA SER A 50 -0.12 3.12 13.60
C SER A 50 0.82 1.96 13.33
N LYS A 51 0.28 0.75 13.09
CA LYS A 51 1.08 -0.41 12.66
C LYS A 51 1.71 -0.17 11.29
N THR A 52 0.97 0.38 10.33
CA THR A 52 1.50 0.64 8.98
C THR A 52 2.69 1.57 9.03
N ILE A 53 2.53 2.72 9.69
CA ILE A 53 3.63 3.68 9.84
C ILE A 53 4.76 3.06 10.64
N GLY A 54 4.47 2.39 11.76
CA GLY A 54 5.50 1.77 12.61
C GLY A 54 6.33 0.73 11.86
N THR A 55 5.70 -0.06 10.99
CA THR A 55 6.38 -1.05 10.17
C THR A 55 7.19 -0.40 9.04
N ALA A 56 6.60 0.55 8.30
CA ALA A 56 7.29 1.24 7.20
C ALA A 56 8.46 2.11 7.69
N SER A 57 8.35 2.74 8.86
CA SER A 57 9.35 3.66 9.39
C SER A 57 10.66 2.96 9.81
N ARG A 58 10.69 1.63 9.94
CA ARG A 58 11.91 0.89 10.34
C ARG A 58 13.07 1.10 9.36
N ASN A 59 12.75 1.32 8.09
CA ASN A 59 13.72 1.46 7.00
C ASN A 59 13.75 2.88 6.43
N LEU A 60 13.19 3.86 7.16
CA LEU A 60 13.12 5.26 6.75
C LEU A 60 13.90 6.16 7.72
N SER A 61 14.41 7.27 7.18
CA SER A 61 14.88 8.37 8.01
C SER A 61 13.70 9.04 8.71
N HIS A 62 14.00 9.84 9.74
CA HIS A 62 12.97 10.60 10.47
C HIS A 62 12.19 11.57 9.56
N ASP A 63 12.85 12.20 8.60
CA ASP A 63 12.20 13.14 7.68
C ASP A 63 11.30 12.41 6.68
N LEU A 64 11.76 11.29 6.13
CA LEU A 64 10.93 10.44 5.26
C LEU A 64 9.74 9.85 6.02
N THR A 65 9.88 9.55 7.30
CA THR A 65 8.76 9.11 8.15
C THR A 65 7.68 10.19 8.28
N LYS A 66 8.06 11.47 8.37
CA LYS A 66 7.10 12.59 8.37
C LYS A 66 6.43 12.75 7.02
N MET A 67 7.20 12.61 5.93
CA MET A 67 6.65 12.63 4.57
C MET A 67 5.64 11.49 4.39
N LEU A 68 5.98 10.26 4.78
CA LEU A 68 5.07 9.12 4.75
C LEU A 68 3.74 9.43 5.43
N ARG A 69 3.75 9.97 6.66
CA ARG A 69 2.52 10.36 7.37
C ARG A 69 1.69 11.37 6.60
N THR A 70 2.35 12.33 5.95
CA THR A 70 1.71 13.36 5.14
C THR A 70 1.09 12.77 3.87
N PHE A 71 1.82 11.91 3.17
CA PHE A 71 1.34 11.27 1.95
C PHE A 71 0.15 10.36 2.22
N LEU A 72 0.18 9.61 3.33
CA LEU A 72 -0.92 8.76 3.75
C LEU A 72 -2.14 9.58 4.20
N SER A 73 -1.97 10.76 4.81
CA SER A 73 -3.11 11.58 5.27
C SER A 73 -3.87 12.21 4.10
N ILE A 74 -3.16 12.59 3.03
CA ILE A 74 -3.77 13.12 1.79
C ILE A 74 -4.10 12.03 0.77
N ARG A 75 -3.83 10.75 1.09
CA ARG A 75 -4.15 9.60 0.22
C ARG A 75 -3.47 9.67 -1.14
N HIS A 76 -2.21 10.12 -1.17
CA HIS A 76 -1.47 10.44 -2.39
C HIS A 76 -1.45 9.28 -3.40
N TYR A 77 -1.20 8.06 -2.92
CA TYR A 77 -1.08 6.85 -3.75
C TYR A 77 -2.42 6.17 -4.09
N SER A 78 -3.55 6.72 -3.62
CA SER A 78 -4.85 6.11 -3.87
C SER A 78 -5.20 5.98 -5.36
N ALA A 79 -4.85 6.98 -6.16
CA ALA A 79 -5.08 6.95 -7.61
C ALA A 79 -4.22 5.89 -8.32
N LYS A 80 -2.96 5.72 -7.89
CA LYS A 80 -2.03 4.71 -8.44
C LYS A 80 -2.53 3.29 -8.15
N LEU A 81 -3.01 3.03 -6.94
CA LEU A 81 -3.58 1.75 -6.57
C LEU A 81 -4.89 1.45 -7.32
N GLU A 82 -5.74 2.45 -7.53
CA GLU A 82 -6.96 2.28 -8.34
C GLU A 82 -6.62 1.95 -9.80
N MET A 83 -5.58 2.57 -10.36
CA MET A 83 -5.09 2.21 -11.69
C MET A 83 -4.74 0.72 -11.76
N TYR A 84 -3.97 0.20 -10.80
CA TYR A 84 -3.65 -1.23 -10.76
C TYR A 84 -4.89 -2.11 -10.62
N ARG A 85 -5.84 -1.71 -9.77
CA ARG A 85 -7.12 -2.43 -9.62
C ARG A 85 -7.90 -2.49 -10.93
N SER A 86 -7.95 -1.39 -11.68
CA SER A 86 -8.69 -1.31 -12.95
C SER A 86 -8.09 -2.18 -14.07
N MET A 87 -6.78 -2.45 -13.98
CA MET A 87 -6.04 -3.27 -14.95
C MET A 87 -5.98 -4.75 -14.56
N ALA A 88 -6.30 -5.09 -13.31
CA ALA A 88 -6.18 -6.45 -12.80
C ALA A 88 -7.21 -7.39 -13.45
N GLN A 89 -6.73 -8.50 -14.00
CA GLN A 89 -7.55 -9.61 -14.47
C GLN A 89 -7.46 -10.73 -13.44
N ILE A 90 -8.46 -10.86 -12.58
CA ILE A 90 -8.43 -11.84 -11.48
C ILE A 90 -9.40 -12.99 -11.83
N PRO A 91 -8.93 -14.25 -11.91
CA PRO A 91 -9.79 -15.41 -12.05
C PRO A 91 -10.80 -15.49 -10.90
N GLU A 92 -12.05 -15.90 -11.17
CA GLU A 92 -13.16 -15.86 -10.21
C GLU A 92 -12.89 -16.65 -8.91
N ASP A 93 -12.04 -17.69 -8.96
CA ASP A 93 -11.79 -18.61 -7.85
C ASP A 93 -10.40 -18.48 -7.20
N ALA A 94 -9.59 -17.49 -7.60
CA ALA A 94 -8.21 -17.35 -7.11
C ALA A 94 -8.01 -16.05 -6.32
N CYS A 95 -7.62 -16.18 -5.04
CA CYS A 95 -7.22 -15.04 -4.21
C CYS A 95 -5.89 -14.42 -4.67
N CYS A 96 -4.93 -15.27 -5.07
CA CYS A 96 -3.65 -14.87 -5.64
C CYS A 96 -3.27 -15.87 -6.73
N TRP A 97 -2.84 -15.39 -7.89
CA TRP A 97 -2.34 -16.22 -8.99
C TRP A 97 -1.12 -15.56 -9.61
N THR A 98 -0.35 -16.33 -10.37
CA THR A 98 0.83 -15.83 -11.08
C THR A 98 0.76 -16.25 -12.54
N GLN A 99 1.08 -15.33 -13.44
CA GLN A 99 1.21 -15.63 -14.86
C GLN A 99 2.64 -16.07 -15.13
N MET A 100 2.84 -17.36 -15.40
CA MET A 100 4.12 -17.88 -15.85
C MET A 100 4.06 -18.15 -17.35
N GLY A 101 4.86 -17.42 -18.13
CA GLY A 101 4.90 -17.53 -19.60
C GLY A 101 3.78 -16.75 -20.31
N SER A 102 4.00 -16.51 -21.60
CA SER A 102 3.02 -15.93 -22.53
C SER A 102 2.95 -16.86 -23.74
N PHE A 103 1.76 -17.37 -24.05
CA PHE A 103 1.50 -17.87 -25.39
C PHE A 103 1.30 -16.64 -26.27
N ILE A 104 2.36 -16.25 -26.99
CA ILE A 104 2.22 -15.51 -28.24
C ILE A 104 2.02 -16.55 -29.34
#